data_AF-U3TVQ8-F1
#
_entry.id   AF-U3TVQ8-F1
#
_cell.length_a   1.000
_cell.length_b   1.000
_cell.length_c   1.000
_cell.angle_alpha   90.00
_cell.angle_beta   90.00
_cell.angle_gamma   90.00
#
_symmetry.space_group_name_H-M   'P 1'
#
loop_
_entity.id
_entity.type
_entity.pdbx_description
1 polymer ?
#
loop_
_entity_poly.entity_id
_entity_poly.type
_entity_poly.pdbx_seq_one_letter_code
_entity_poly.pdbx_strand_id
1 'polypeptide(L)' 'MLQGKTVLSIAENNPNCAVGAAFCLIFNRDHTAFSVNLDSLARSGVRVSPDVLLLSRK' A
#
# COMPACT_ATOMS: atom_id res chain seq x y z
N MET A 1 17.64 5.20 3.94
CA MET A 1 17.04 3.85 3.88
C MET A 1 15.97 3.74 4.96
N LEU A 2 14.80 3.19 4.64
CA LEU A 2 13.70 2.96 5.61
C LEU A 2 13.91 1.66 6.43
N GLN A 3 14.94 0.89 6.11
CA GLN A 3 15.27 -0.38 6.76
C GLN A 3 15.49 -0.18 8.27
N GLY A 4 14.83 -1.03 9.07
CA GLY A 4 14.89 -1.00 10.53
C GLY A 4 13.92 -0.01 11.20
N LYS A 5 13.11 0.73 10.44
CA LYS A 5 12.06 1.61 10.97
C LYS A 5 10.68 1.06 10.68
N THR A 6 9.78 1.16 11.66
CA THR A 6 8.36 0.84 11.50
C THR A 6 7.67 1.97 10.75
N VAL A 7 7.58 1.86 9.42
CA VAL A 7 7.04 2.91 8.55
C VAL A 7 6.08 2.31 7.53
N LEU A 8 4.88 2.88 7.44
CA LEU A 8 3.93 2.58 6.38
C LEU A 8 4.25 3.44 5.15
N SER A 9 4.46 2.82 3.99
CA SER A 9 4.72 3.52 2.73
C SER A 9 3.51 3.48 1.79
N ILE A 10 3.13 4.66 1.29
CA ILE A 10 2.03 4.86 0.35
C ILE A 10 2.57 5.65 -0.85
N ALA A 11 2.23 5.24 -2.08
CA ALA A 11 2.66 5.90 -3.30
C ALA A 11 1.49 6.22 -4.23
N GLU A 12 1.57 7.35 -4.93
CA GLU A 12 0.58 7.79 -5.93
C GLU A 12 1.00 7.46 -7.38
N ASN A 13 2.31 7.45 -7.65
CA ASN A 13 2.87 7.24 -8.99
C ASN A 13 3.62 5.89 -9.09
N ASN A 14 2.92 4.79 -8.84
CA ASN A 14 3.47 3.42 -8.93
C ASN A 14 2.47 2.46 -9.58
N PRO A 15 2.28 2.53 -10.91
CA PRO A 15 1.16 1.86 -11.60
C PRO A 15 1.22 0.32 -11.53
N ASN A 16 2.43 -0.25 -11.42
CA ASN A 16 2.60 -1.71 -11.35
C ASN A 16 2.60 -2.23 -9.90
N CYS A 17 2.70 -1.35 -8.89
CA CYS A 17 2.79 -1.66 -7.46
C CYS A 17 3.71 -2.85 -7.10
N ALA A 18 4.76 -3.08 -7.89
CA ALA A 18 5.58 -4.28 -7.80
C ALA A 18 6.73 -4.14 -6.79
N VAL A 19 7.20 -2.92 -6.56
CA VAL A 19 8.34 -2.63 -5.69
C VAL A 19 8.15 -1.29 -4.96
N GLY A 20 8.62 -1.22 -3.71
CA GLY A 20 8.84 0.03 -2.98
C GLY A 20 7.78 0.34 -1.92
N ALA A 21 6.56 0.68 -2.35
CA ALA A 21 5.47 1.06 -1.45
C ALA A 21 4.64 -0.16 -1.01
N ALA A 22 4.15 -0.15 0.22
CA ALA A 22 3.22 -1.17 0.71
C ALA A 22 1.82 -0.98 0.11
N PHE A 23 1.39 0.28 -0.07
CA PHE A 23 0.13 0.64 -0.70
C PHE A 23 0.39 1.57 -1.89
N CYS A 24 -0.27 1.30 -3.01
CA CYS A 24 -0.21 2.16 -4.19
C CYS A 24 -1.62 2.64 -4.52
N LEU A 25 -1.83 3.97 -4.48
CA LEU A 25 -3.12 4.59 -4.75
C LEU A 25 -3.45 4.49 -6.25
N ILE A 26 -4.72 4.22 -6.52
CA ILE A 26 -5.30 4.18 -7.86
C ILE A 26 -6.43 5.20 -7.86
N PHE A 27 -6.22 6.33 -8.53
CA PHE A 27 -7.20 7.40 -8.59
C PHE A 27 -8.19 7.15 -9.73
N ASN A 28 -9.44 6.87 -9.38
CA ASN A 28 -10.57 6.90 -10.32
C ASN A 28 -11.44 8.14 -10.03
N ARG A 29 -12.23 8.59 -11.01
CA ARG A 29 -13.05 9.81 -10.92
C ARG A 29 -13.92 9.89 -9.66
N ASP A 30 -14.52 8.77 -9.25
CA ASP A 30 -15.51 8.75 -8.17
C ASP A 30 -15.00 8.03 -6.91
N HIS A 31 -13.78 7.47 -6.93
CA HIS A 31 -13.20 6.75 -5.79
C HIS A 31 -11.72 6.45 -5.98
N THR A 32 -10.98 6.55 -4.88
CA THR A 32 -9.60 6.11 -4.79
C THR A 32 -9.56 4.66 -4.32
N ALA A 33 -9.10 3.77 -5.19
CA ALA A 33 -8.77 2.40 -4.86
C ALA A 33 -7.28 2.31 -4.47
N PHE A 34 -6.82 1.12 -4.10
CA PHE A 34 -5.39 0.87 -3.97
C PHE A 34 -5.03 -0.59 -4.25
N SER A 35 -3.77 -0.79 -4.66
CA SER A 35 -3.11 -2.10 -4.67
C SER A 35 -2.23 -2.25 -3.44
N VAL A 36 -2.04 -3.48 -2.98
CA VAL A 36 -1.16 -3.81 -1.84
C VAL A 36 -0.02 -4.69 -2.30
N ASN A 37 1.21 -4.29 -1.97
CA ASN A 37 2.39 -5.13 -2.11
C ASN A 37 2.68 -5.85 -0.79
N LEU A 38 2.28 -7.11 -0.69
CA LEU A 38 2.38 -7.89 0.55
C LEU A 38 3.83 -8.08 1.03
N ASP A 39 4.77 -8.18 0.10
CA ASP A 39 6.20 -8.34 0.39
C ASP A 39 6.80 -7.07 0.99
N SER A 40 6.43 -5.91 0.46
CA SER A 40 6.82 -4.60 1.02
C SER A 40 6.15 -4.33 2.37
N LEU A 41 4.89 -4.74 2.53
CA LEU A 41 4.17 -4.63 3.80
C LEU A 41 4.81 -5.53 4.88
N ALA A 42 5.15 -6.78 4.56
CA ALA A 42 5.78 -7.71 5.50
C ALA A 42 7.13 -7.20 6.02
N ARG A 43 7.90 -6.49 5.18
CA ARG A 43 9.19 -5.89 5.57
C ARG A 43 9.08 -4.54 6.28
N SER A 44 7.88 -3.93 6.33
CA SER A 44 7.66 -2.60 6.91
C SER A 44 7.70 -2.57 8.45
N GLY A 45 7.53 -3.73 9.10
CA GLY A 45 7.35 -3.83 10.54
C GLY A 45 6.01 -3.29 11.07
N VAL A 46 5.14 -2.76 10.19
CA VAL A 46 3.80 -2.28 10.53
C VAL A 46 2.82 -3.45 10.51
N ARG A 47 1.88 -3.46 11.46
CA ARG A 47 0.74 -4.39 11.45
C ARG A 47 -0.48 -3.67 10.89
N VAL A 48 -1.08 -4.25 9.86
CA VAL A 48 -2.28 -3.72 9.22
C VAL A 48 -3.38 -4.77 9.28
N SER A 49 -4.59 -4.37 9.66
CA SER A 49 -5.75 -5.26 9.65
C SER A 49 -6.08 -5.68 8.21
N PRO A 50 -6.36 -6.97 7.93
CA PRO A 50 -6.85 -7.40 6.63
C PRO A 50 -8.12 -6.68 6.17
N ASP A 51 -8.94 -6.18 7.10
CA ASP A 51 -10.16 -5.41 6.81
C ASP A 51 -9.87 -4.11 6.05
N VAL A 52 -8.62 -3.62 6.06
CA VAL A 52 -8.22 -2.48 5.24
C VAL A 52 -8.58 -2.69 3.77
N LEU A 53 -8.52 -3.93 3.26
CA LEU A 53 -8.83 -4.27 1.87
C LEU A 53 -10.27 -3.91 1.50
N LEU A 54 -11.18 -3.81 2.48
CA LEU A 54 -12.55 -3.38 2.26
C LEU A 54 -12.65 -1.91 1.81
N LEU A 55 -11.69 -1.06 2.19
CA LEU A 55 -11.66 0.35 1.78
C LEU A 55 -11.41 0.53 0.28
N SER A 56 -10.76 -0.44 -0.36
CA SER A 56 -10.54 -0.43 -1.82
C SER A 56 -11.65 -1.17 -2.58
N ARG A 57 -12.61 -1.79 -1.89
CA ARG A 57 -13.75 -2.44 -2.52
C ARG A 57 -14.86 -1.42 -2.68
N LYS A 58 -15.15 -1.05 -3.93
CA LYS A 58 -16.45 -0.52 -4.35
C LYS A 58 -17.25 -1.63 -5.01
#